data_AF-A0A5K7XGW3-F1
#
_entry.id   AF-A0A5K7XGW3-F1
#
_cell.length_a   1.000
_cell.length_b   1.000
_cell.length_c   1.000
_cell.angle_alpha   90.00
_cell.angle_beta   90.00
_cell.angle_gamma   90.00
#
_symmetry.space_group_name_H-M   'P 1'
#
loop_
_entity.id
_entity.type
_entity.pdbx_description
1 polymer ?
#
loop_
_entity_poly.entity_id
_entity_poly.type
_entity_poly.pdbx_seq_one_letter_code
_entity_poly.pdbx_strand_id
1 'polypeptide(L)'
;MTEIRLSYSENRSVLASWTENRNLADRSRLGGWQRTLDGYAVREVAILLVLGLLAAGLTAITASPIRLPGHAILRGTLPMILGLSLVPRRGAGTVMSVGALLGFALSLPLGGARLPVAAACGLAFLGPALDVVTANVRATGWQLYLRFAAAGLVANLASFAVRMAAGGSGSGRGPGSGTGMGWPVALVSFALFGIAAGIVCGAIWFRTKPRTATDSP
;
A
#
# COMPACT_ATOMS: atom_id res chain seq x y z
N MET A 1 -35.71 30.98 28.69
CA MET A 1 -34.54 31.68 28.10
C MET A 1 -33.18 31.10 28.54
N THR A 2 -33.14 29.91 29.15
CA THR A 2 -31.93 29.32 29.76
C THR A 2 -31.35 28.18 28.92
N GLU A 3 -32.14 27.51 28.07
CA GLU A 3 -31.69 26.34 27.30
C GLU A 3 -30.73 26.68 26.15
N ILE A 4 -30.78 27.89 25.60
CA ILE A 4 -29.91 28.28 24.46
C ILE A 4 -28.43 28.36 24.87
N ARG A 5 -28.12 28.57 26.16
CA ARG A 5 -26.73 28.65 26.62
C ARG A 5 -26.03 27.29 26.72
N LEU A 6 -26.77 26.20 26.92
CA LEU A 6 -26.17 24.86 27.05
C LEU A 6 -25.65 24.35 25.71
N SER A 7 -26.42 24.52 24.63
CA SER A 7 -26.04 24.08 23.28
C SER A 7 -24.80 24.81 22.72
N TYR A 8 -24.55 26.04 23.16
CA TYR A 8 -23.36 26.80 22.74
C TYR A 8 -22.08 26.31 23.43
N SER A 9 -22.18 25.80 24.66
CA SER A 9 -21.02 25.28 25.41
C SER A 9 -20.52 23.94 24.86
N GLU A 10 -21.46 23.07 24.48
CA GLU A 10 -21.17 21.74 23.94
C GLU A 10 -20.47 21.84 22.57
N ASN A 11 -20.94 22.75 21.70
CA ASN A 11 -20.31 23.02 20.41
C ASN A 11 -18.87 23.57 20.52
N ARG A 12 -18.54 24.33 21.58
CA ARG A 12 -17.15 24.79 21.80
C ARG A 12 -16.20 23.63 22.12
N SER A 13 -16.64 22.64 22.90
CA SER A 13 -15.81 21.47 23.23
C SER A 13 -15.51 20.62 22.00
N VAL A 14 -16.52 20.45 21.13
CA VAL A 14 -16.37 19.76 19.85
C VAL A 14 -15.39 20.54 18.97
N LEU A 15 -15.60 21.84 18.73
CA LEU A 15 -14.71 22.67 17.91
C LEU A 15 -13.27 22.74 18.45
N ALA A 16 -13.08 22.77 19.77
CA ALA A 16 -11.77 22.73 20.40
C ALA A 16 -11.04 21.41 20.10
N SER A 17 -11.73 20.27 20.16
CA SER A 17 -11.16 18.96 19.79
C SER A 17 -10.80 18.87 18.29
N TRP A 18 -11.56 19.54 17.41
CA TRP A 18 -11.23 19.64 15.98
C TRP A 18 -10.00 20.50 15.71
N THR A 19 -9.79 21.57 16.48
CA THR A 19 -8.58 22.39 16.39
C THR A 19 -7.35 21.69 16.97
N GLU A 20 -7.52 20.89 18.03
CA GLU A 20 -6.46 20.07 18.59
C GLU A 20 -6.01 18.96 17.63
N ASN A 21 -6.93 18.45 16.80
CA ASN A 21 -6.61 17.57 15.67
C ASN A 21 -5.78 18.25 14.57
N ARG A 22 -5.78 19.58 14.42
CA ARG A 22 -4.88 20.27 13.47
C ARG A 22 -3.43 20.23 13.94
N ASN A 23 -3.17 20.23 15.25
CA ASN A 23 -1.82 20.04 15.80
C ASN A 23 -1.25 18.64 15.50
N LEU A 24 -2.08 17.64 15.18
CA LEU A 24 -1.59 16.33 14.77
C LEU A 24 -0.94 16.35 13.37
N ALA A 25 -1.35 17.27 12.49
CA ALA A 25 -0.74 17.47 11.19
C ALA A 25 0.64 18.12 11.32
N ASP A 26 0.79 19.14 12.18
CA ASP A 26 2.08 19.76 12.48
C ASP A 26 3.03 18.82 13.26
N ARG A 27 2.50 17.95 14.12
CA ARG A 27 3.29 16.87 14.75
C ARG A 27 3.56 15.71 13.80
N SER A 28 2.90 15.61 12.65
CA SER A 28 3.13 14.51 11.72
C SER A 28 4.42 14.74 10.92
N ARG A 29 5.09 13.66 10.50
CA ARG A 29 6.34 13.71 9.71
C ARG A 29 6.22 14.45 8.36
N LEU A 30 5.05 15.02 8.06
CA LEU A 30 4.74 15.80 6.86
C LEU A 30 5.56 17.10 6.79
N GLY A 31 6.10 17.63 7.88
CA GLY A 31 7.04 18.77 7.82
C GLY A 31 8.32 18.45 7.01
N GLY A 32 8.76 17.18 7.00
CA GLY A 32 9.88 16.72 6.16
C GLY A 32 9.52 16.64 4.67
N TRP A 33 8.23 16.56 4.32
CA TRP A 33 7.78 16.48 2.94
C TRP A 33 7.98 17.78 2.17
N GLN A 34 8.05 18.94 2.85
CA GLN A 34 8.24 20.25 2.23
C GLN A 34 9.69 20.56 1.83
N ARG A 35 10.69 19.77 2.26
CA ARG A 35 12.07 19.86 1.72
C ARG A 35 12.21 19.13 0.39
N THR A 36 11.19 19.21 -0.46
CA THR A 36 11.01 18.40 -1.68
C THR A 36 11.89 18.82 -2.87
N LEU A 37 12.84 19.75 -2.68
CA LEU A 37 13.73 20.22 -3.75
C LEU A 37 15.16 19.68 -3.62
N ASP A 38 15.52 19.10 -2.47
CA ASP A 38 16.79 18.38 -2.34
C ASP A 38 16.58 16.98 -2.90
N GLY A 39 17.25 16.68 -4.03
CA GLY A 39 17.16 15.41 -4.74
C GLY A 39 17.32 14.19 -3.84
N TYR A 40 16.90 13.02 -4.34
CA TYR A 40 17.06 11.79 -3.58
C TYR A 40 18.52 11.52 -3.26
N ALA A 41 18.82 11.22 -2.00
CA ALA A 41 20.15 10.71 -1.68
C ALA A 41 20.30 9.34 -2.37
N VAL A 42 21.45 9.08 -2.99
CA VAL A 42 21.72 7.80 -3.69
C VAL A 42 21.42 6.60 -2.79
N ARG A 43 21.73 6.72 -1.49
CA ARG A 43 21.43 5.71 -0.48
C ARG A 43 19.94 5.43 -0.31
N GLU A 44 19.09 6.45 -0.36
CA GLU A 44 17.64 6.29 -0.26
C GLU A 44 17.08 5.55 -1.48
N VAL A 45 17.52 5.93 -2.69
CA VAL A 45 17.14 5.25 -3.93
C VAL A 45 17.58 3.78 -3.89
N ALA A 46 18.81 3.51 -3.45
CA ALA A 46 19.32 2.15 -3.33
C ALA A 46 18.48 1.30 -2.36
N ILE A 47 18.12 1.83 -1.18
CA ILE A 47 17.26 1.12 -0.21
C ILE A 47 15.89 0.81 -0.82
N LEU A 48 15.28 1.79 -1.50
CA LEU A 48 13.98 1.62 -2.15
C LEU A 48 14.04 0.56 -3.26
N LEU A 49 15.07 0.58 -4.11
CA LEU A 49 15.28 -0.42 -5.15
C LEU A 49 15.45 -1.83 -4.56
N VAL A 50 16.28 -1.98 -3.52
CA VAL A 50 16.48 -3.27 -2.84
C VAL A 50 15.17 -3.79 -2.24
N LEU A 51 14.37 -2.94 -1.62
CA LEU A 51 13.08 -3.33 -1.07
C LEU A 51 12.06 -3.66 -2.16
N GLY A 52 12.12 -2.99 -3.31
CA GLY A 52 11.38 -3.38 -4.52
C GLY A 52 11.76 -4.77 -5.02
N LEU A 53 13.07 -5.04 -5.13
CA LEU A 53 13.60 -6.37 -5.51
C LEU A 53 13.14 -7.46 -4.53
N LEU A 54 13.21 -7.18 -3.22
CA LEU A 54 12.71 -8.08 -2.19
C LEU A 54 11.20 -8.31 -2.30
N ALA A 55 10.41 -7.30 -2.67
CA ALA A 55 8.98 -7.45 -2.94
C ALA A 55 8.70 -8.43 -4.07
N ALA A 56 9.46 -8.33 -5.17
CA ALA A 56 9.37 -9.28 -6.28
C ALA A 56 9.76 -10.70 -5.84
N GLY A 57 10.87 -10.84 -5.12
CA GLY A 57 11.34 -12.14 -4.61
C GLY A 57 10.32 -12.81 -3.68
N LEU A 58 9.80 -12.09 -2.68
CA LEU A 58 8.79 -12.61 -1.75
C LEU A 58 7.48 -12.97 -2.45
N THR A 59 7.13 -12.26 -3.53
CA THR A 59 5.95 -12.56 -4.34
C THR A 59 6.15 -13.80 -5.22
N ALA A 60 7.38 -14.07 -5.66
CA ALA A 60 7.73 -15.25 -6.46
C ALA A 60 7.75 -16.55 -5.65
N ILE A 61 8.11 -16.48 -4.35
CA ILE A 61 8.07 -17.64 -3.44
C ILE A 61 6.61 -18.02 -3.18
N THR A 62 6.04 -18.91 -4.00
CA THR A 62 4.60 -19.22 -4.09
C THR A 62 4.23 -20.60 -3.52
N ALA A 63 5.03 -21.17 -2.63
CA ALA A 63 4.70 -22.43 -1.96
C ALA A 63 3.73 -22.25 -0.77
N SER A 64 2.70 -21.40 -0.91
CA SER A 64 1.70 -21.27 0.15
C SER A 64 0.65 -22.37 0.03
N PRO A 65 0.38 -23.16 1.09
CA PRO A 65 -0.71 -24.16 1.07
C PRO A 65 -2.10 -23.50 0.99
N ILE A 66 -2.19 -22.20 1.26
CA ILE A 66 -3.42 -21.41 1.19
C ILE A 66 -3.73 -21.12 -0.29
N ARG A 67 -4.70 -21.84 -0.86
CA ARG A 67 -5.13 -21.71 -2.27
C ARG A 67 -6.01 -20.48 -2.54
N LEU A 68 -5.92 -19.42 -1.73
CA LEU A 68 -6.75 -18.24 -1.90
C LEU A 68 -6.19 -17.35 -3.01
N PRO A 69 -6.95 -17.07 -4.08
CA PRO A 69 -6.50 -16.19 -5.16
C PRO A 69 -6.31 -14.76 -4.63
N GLY A 70 -5.16 -14.15 -4.92
CA GLY A 70 -4.85 -12.77 -4.54
C GLY A 70 -3.97 -12.59 -3.30
N HIS A 71 -3.68 -13.65 -2.52
CA HIS A 71 -2.84 -13.51 -1.32
C HIS A 71 -1.38 -13.15 -1.61
N ALA A 72 -0.88 -13.44 -2.83
CA ALA A 72 0.51 -13.15 -3.21
C ALA A 72 0.84 -11.65 -3.12
N ILE A 73 -0.15 -10.78 -3.31
CA ILE A 73 0.08 -9.33 -3.21
C ILE A 73 0.49 -8.92 -1.80
N LEU A 74 -0.03 -9.58 -0.76
CA LEU A 74 0.30 -9.27 0.64
C LEU A 74 1.80 -9.39 0.92
N ARG A 75 2.45 -10.39 0.31
CA ARG A 75 3.89 -10.63 0.48
C ARG A 75 4.73 -9.53 -0.14
N GLY A 76 4.34 -9.04 -1.31
CA GLY A 76 5.00 -7.91 -1.95
C GLY A 76 4.66 -6.57 -1.29
N THR A 77 3.48 -6.45 -0.69
CA THR A 77 3.04 -5.23 -0.01
C THR A 77 3.90 -4.96 1.24
N LEU A 78 4.25 -5.97 2.02
CA LEU A 78 5.07 -5.81 3.24
C LEU A 78 6.41 -5.07 3.03
N PRO A 79 7.31 -5.51 2.14
CA PRO A 79 8.56 -4.79 1.87
C PRO A 79 8.32 -3.42 1.24
N MET A 80 7.25 -3.26 0.43
CA MET A 80 6.83 -1.95 -0.10
C MET A 80 6.50 -0.95 1.02
N ILE A 81 5.72 -1.39 2.01
CA ILE A 81 5.36 -0.60 3.19
C ILE A 81 6.60 -0.26 4.01
N LEU A 82 7.48 -1.25 4.22
CA LEU A 82 8.72 -1.04 4.98
C LEU A 82 9.61 0.02 4.30
N GLY A 83 9.77 -0.04 2.97
CA GLY A 83 10.57 0.95 2.24
C GLY A 83 10.01 2.35 2.33
N LEU A 84 8.68 2.47 2.18
CA LEU A 84 7.97 3.71 2.39
C LEU A 84 8.16 4.25 3.83
N SER A 85 8.09 3.38 4.85
CA SER A 85 8.27 3.80 6.25
C SER A 85 9.70 4.28 6.57
N LEU A 86 10.69 3.68 5.89
CA LEU A 86 12.11 4.02 6.03
C LEU A 86 12.47 5.31 5.27
N VAL A 87 11.91 5.49 4.07
CA VAL A 87 12.17 6.64 3.20
C VAL A 87 10.83 7.27 2.79
N PRO A 88 10.22 8.10 3.66
CA PRO A 88 8.89 8.68 3.41
C PRO A 88 8.99 9.88 2.46
N ARG A 89 9.41 9.65 1.21
CA ARG A 89 9.53 10.68 0.15
C ARG A 89 8.45 10.51 -0.91
N ARG A 90 8.06 11.63 -1.55
CA ARG A 90 7.19 11.63 -2.74
C ARG A 90 7.87 10.90 -3.87
N GLY A 91 7.25 9.86 -4.43
CA GLY A 91 7.85 9.07 -5.50
C GLY A 91 8.60 7.84 -5.00
N ALA A 92 8.68 7.60 -3.68
CA ALA A 92 9.30 6.40 -3.16
C ALA A 92 8.60 5.13 -3.66
N GLY A 93 7.26 5.13 -3.76
CA GLY A 93 6.50 3.99 -4.27
C GLY A 93 6.84 3.64 -5.72
N THR A 94 6.93 4.62 -6.60
CA THR A 94 7.34 4.44 -8.01
C THR A 94 8.75 3.87 -8.12
N VAL A 95 9.72 4.38 -7.36
CA VAL A 95 11.09 3.84 -7.35
C VAL A 95 11.09 2.37 -6.93
N MET A 96 10.34 2.01 -5.89
CA MET A 96 10.23 0.62 -5.46
C MET A 96 9.54 -0.25 -6.50
N SER A 97 8.54 0.27 -7.21
CA SER A 97 7.86 -0.45 -8.30
C SER A 97 8.79 -0.75 -9.46
N VAL A 98 9.67 0.20 -9.81
CA VAL A 98 10.76 -0.03 -10.76
C VAL A 98 11.68 -1.14 -10.24
N GLY A 99 12.09 -1.09 -8.97
CA GLY A 99 12.88 -2.15 -8.34
C GLY A 99 12.19 -3.52 -8.40
N ALA A 100 10.88 -3.59 -8.17
CA ALA A 100 10.12 -4.83 -8.26
C ALA A 100 10.05 -5.36 -9.69
N LEU A 101 9.78 -4.50 -10.67
CA LEU A 101 9.78 -4.89 -12.09
C LEU A 101 11.16 -5.37 -12.54
N LEU A 102 12.24 -4.71 -12.11
CA LEU A 102 13.60 -5.17 -12.34
C LEU A 102 13.83 -6.55 -11.69
N GLY A 103 13.35 -6.78 -10.47
CA GLY A 103 13.45 -8.08 -9.81
C GLY A 103 12.76 -9.20 -10.58
N PHE A 104 11.56 -8.93 -11.11
CA PHE A 104 10.88 -9.86 -11.99
C PHE A 104 11.66 -10.08 -13.29
N ALA A 105 12.12 -9.02 -13.96
CA ALA A 105 12.89 -9.12 -15.19
C ALA A 105 14.19 -9.92 -15.02
N LEU A 106 14.94 -9.68 -13.93
CA LEU A 106 16.17 -10.40 -13.60
C LEU A 106 15.94 -11.89 -13.29
N SER A 107 14.73 -12.27 -12.87
CA SER A 107 14.40 -13.67 -12.60
C SER A 107 13.99 -14.48 -13.85
N LEU A 108 13.69 -13.82 -14.98
CA LEU A 108 13.38 -14.48 -16.26
C LEU A 108 14.52 -15.40 -16.77
N PRO A 109 15.78 -14.96 -16.88
CA PRO A 109 16.87 -15.81 -17.38
C PRO A 109 17.24 -16.96 -16.43
N LEU A 110 16.90 -16.86 -15.14
CA LEU A 110 17.20 -17.88 -14.13
C LEU A 110 16.25 -19.10 -14.19
N GLY A 111 15.42 -19.18 -15.23
CA GLY A 111 14.34 -20.18 -15.28
C GLY A 111 13.33 -19.99 -14.17
N GLY A 112 13.22 -18.77 -13.62
CA GLY A 112 12.34 -18.43 -12.52
C GLY A 112 10.93 -18.90 -12.83
N ALA A 113 10.46 -19.87 -12.03
CA ALA A 113 9.18 -20.55 -12.20
C ALA A 113 8.08 -19.52 -12.50
N ARG A 114 7.41 -19.68 -13.66
CA ARG A 114 6.20 -18.96 -14.13
C ARG A 114 5.87 -17.74 -13.26
N LEU A 115 6.65 -16.67 -13.42
CA LEU A 115 6.43 -15.45 -12.66
C LEU A 115 4.97 -15.02 -12.88
N PRO A 116 4.19 -14.83 -11.81
CA PRO A 116 2.81 -14.44 -11.95
C PRO A 116 2.77 -13.01 -12.50
N VAL A 117 2.63 -12.87 -13.83
CA VAL A 117 2.54 -11.58 -14.56
C VAL A 117 1.50 -10.66 -13.91
N ALA A 118 0.40 -11.23 -13.45
CA ALA A 118 -0.62 -10.53 -12.68
C ALA A 118 -0.08 -9.86 -11.40
N ALA A 119 0.81 -10.54 -10.66
CA ALA A 119 1.40 -10.00 -9.44
C ALA A 119 2.45 -8.92 -9.75
N ALA A 120 3.24 -9.09 -10.82
CA ALA A 120 4.15 -8.05 -11.30
C ALA A 120 3.40 -6.76 -11.66
N CYS A 121 2.26 -6.89 -12.36
CA CYS A 121 1.39 -5.77 -12.66
C CYS A 121 0.83 -5.12 -11.39
N GLY A 122 0.36 -5.91 -10.42
CA GLY A 122 -0.12 -5.39 -9.15
C GLY A 122 0.93 -4.57 -8.40
N LEU A 123 2.17 -5.06 -8.33
CA LEU A 123 3.28 -4.33 -7.71
C LEU A 123 3.65 -3.08 -8.49
N ALA A 124 3.60 -3.12 -9.82
CA ALA A 124 3.85 -1.96 -10.67
C ALA A 124 2.83 -0.84 -10.46
N PHE A 125 1.56 -1.17 -10.20
CA PHE A 125 0.51 -0.20 -9.91
C PHE A 125 0.47 0.23 -8.43
N LEU A 126 0.87 -0.65 -7.52
CA LEU A 126 0.82 -0.39 -6.09
C LEU A 126 1.67 0.82 -5.70
N GLY A 127 2.92 0.91 -6.14
CA GLY A 127 3.78 2.03 -5.76
C GLY A 127 3.28 3.40 -6.22
N PRO A 128 2.97 3.62 -7.52
CA PRO A 128 2.34 4.86 -7.97
C PRO A 128 1.05 5.19 -7.22
N ALA A 129 0.20 4.19 -6.93
CA ALA A 129 -1.02 4.41 -6.15
C ALA A 129 -0.70 4.89 -4.72
N LEU A 130 0.31 4.31 -4.07
CA LEU A 130 0.79 4.75 -2.75
C LEU A 130 1.38 6.16 -2.81
N ASP A 131 2.11 6.50 -3.87
CA ASP A 131 2.63 7.86 -4.09
C ASP A 131 1.49 8.87 -4.25
N VAL A 132 0.43 8.56 -4.99
CA VAL A 132 -0.74 9.45 -5.13
C VAL A 132 -1.47 9.63 -3.80
N VAL A 133 -1.64 8.54 -3.04
CA VAL A 133 -2.29 8.58 -1.72
C VAL A 133 -1.53 9.45 -0.73
N THR A 134 -0.20 9.35 -0.76
CA THR A 134 0.68 10.09 0.16
C THR A 134 1.00 11.51 -0.33
N ALA A 135 0.94 11.77 -1.65
CA ALA A 135 1.12 13.10 -2.26
C ALA A 135 0.20 14.17 -1.66
N ASN A 136 -1.03 13.77 -1.30
CA ASN A 136 -2.04 14.69 -0.81
C ASN A 136 -1.97 14.85 0.72
N VAL A 137 -1.11 15.79 1.11
CA VAL A 137 -0.73 16.21 2.48
C VAL A 137 -1.93 16.59 3.38
N ARG A 138 -3.13 16.81 2.80
CA ARG A 138 -4.31 17.24 3.54
C ARG A 138 -5.12 16.12 4.20
N ALA A 139 -4.82 14.84 3.92
CA ALA A 139 -5.54 13.75 4.59
C ALA A 139 -5.12 13.61 6.05
N THR A 140 -6.10 13.66 6.96
CA THR A 140 -5.90 13.48 8.40
C THR A 140 -6.63 12.24 8.91
N GLY A 141 -6.00 11.53 9.85
CA GLY A 141 -6.58 10.41 10.58
C GLY A 141 -7.10 9.25 9.70
N TRP A 142 -8.38 8.92 9.88
CA TRP A 142 -9.07 7.79 9.24
C TRP A 142 -9.08 7.86 7.69
N GLN A 143 -9.08 9.07 7.12
CA GLN A 143 -9.09 9.26 5.67
C GLN A 143 -7.85 8.67 5.01
N LEU A 144 -6.70 8.66 5.70
CA LEU A 144 -5.48 8.08 5.17
C LEU A 144 -5.58 6.55 5.10
N TYR A 145 -6.22 5.90 6.09
CA TYR A 145 -6.48 4.46 6.05
C TYR A 145 -7.38 4.08 4.87
N LEU A 146 -8.45 4.85 4.61
CA LEU A 146 -9.29 4.62 3.45
C LEU A 146 -8.55 4.77 2.13
N ARG A 147 -7.66 5.76 2.04
CA ARG A 147 -6.84 5.96 0.84
C ARG A 147 -5.86 4.82 0.62
N PHE A 148 -5.19 4.35 1.67
CA PHE A 148 -4.33 3.17 1.56
C PHE A 148 -5.15 1.92 1.18
N ALA A 149 -6.33 1.73 1.76
CA ALA A 149 -7.26 0.67 1.37
C ALA A 149 -7.64 0.74 -0.12
N ALA A 150 -7.94 1.95 -0.62
CA ALA A 150 -8.23 2.19 -2.03
C ALA A 150 -7.03 1.91 -2.93
N ALA A 151 -5.81 2.32 -2.55
CA ALA A 151 -4.60 2.00 -3.31
C ALA A 151 -4.35 0.49 -3.39
N GLY A 152 -4.47 -0.23 -2.28
CA GLY A 152 -4.36 -1.68 -2.25
C GLY A 152 -5.45 -2.38 -3.09
N LEU A 153 -6.68 -1.87 -3.04
CA LEU A 153 -7.79 -2.33 -3.87
C LEU A 153 -7.48 -2.16 -5.37
N VAL A 154 -7.08 -0.96 -5.80
CA VAL A 154 -6.74 -0.65 -7.20
C VAL A 154 -5.62 -1.56 -7.70
N ALA A 155 -4.55 -1.71 -6.91
CA ALA A 155 -3.44 -2.58 -7.27
C ALA A 155 -3.88 -4.04 -7.48
N ASN A 156 -4.73 -4.57 -6.58
CA ASN A 156 -5.17 -5.95 -6.69
C ASN A 156 -6.21 -6.15 -7.80
N LEU A 157 -7.08 -5.17 -8.06
CA LEU A 157 -7.99 -5.20 -9.21
C LEU A 157 -7.23 -5.15 -10.54
N ALA A 158 -6.12 -4.40 -10.62
CA ALA A 158 -5.25 -4.41 -11.79
C ALA A 158 -4.63 -5.80 -12.02
N SER A 159 -4.15 -6.47 -10.95
CA SER A 159 -3.70 -7.86 -11.01
C SER A 159 -4.79 -8.80 -11.53
N PHE A 160 -6.02 -8.65 -11.03
CA PHE A 160 -7.16 -9.45 -11.47
C PHE A 160 -7.47 -9.21 -12.96
N ALA A 161 -7.50 -7.96 -13.41
CA ALA A 161 -7.74 -7.60 -14.80
C ALA A 161 -6.68 -8.22 -15.74
N VAL A 162 -5.39 -8.14 -15.39
CA VAL A 162 -4.33 -8.80 -16.16
C VAL A 162 -4.48 -10.32 -16.16
N ARG A 163 -4.88 -10.91 -15.03
CA ARG A 163 -5.14 -12.35 -14.97
C ARG A 163 -6.30 -12.78 -15.88
N MET A 164 -7.35 -11.98 -15.96
CA MET A 164 -8.48 -12.20 -16.86
C MET A 164 -8.06 -12.04 -18.33
N ALA A 165 -7.31 -10.98 -18.65
CA ALA A 165 -6.79 -10.71 -19.99
C ALA A 165 -5.82 -11.80 -20.48
N ALA A 166 -5.01 -12.37 -19.57
CA ALA A 166 -4.09 -13.47 -19.86
C ALA A 166 -4.79 -14.84 -20.01
N GLY A 167 -6.11 -14.88 -20.23
CA GLY A 167 -6.86 -16.12 -20.45
C GLY A 167 -7.37 -16.80 -19.18
N GLY A 168 -7.40 -16.10 -18.03
CA GLY A 168 -8.01 -16.60 -16.79
C GLY A 168 -9.54 -16.72 -16.85
N SER A 169 -10.16 -16.29 -17.96
CA SER A 169 -11.60 -16.23 -18.19
C SER A 169 -12.20 -17.61 -18.53
N GLY A 170 -12.29 -18.50 -17.55
CA GLY A 170 -13.48 -19.34 -17.32
C GLY A 170 -14.04 -20.29 -18.39
N SER A 171 -13.45 -20.50 -19.57
CA SER A 171 -14.07 -21.38 -20.60
C SER A 171 -13.30 -22.66 -20.95
N GLY A 172 -12.16 -22.97 -20.32
CA GLY A 172 -11.40 -24.16 -20.71
C GLY A 172 -10.40 -24.65 -19.67
N ARG A 173 -10.83 -25.62 -18.88
CA ARG A 173 -10.07 -26.78 -18.35
C ARG A 173 -8.54 -26.74 -18.60
N GLY A 174 -7.83 -25.90 -17.85
CA GLY A 174 -6.37 -25.99 -17.75
C GLY A 174 -5.98 -27.18 -16.86
N PRO A 175 -5.02 -28.03 -17.26
CA PRO A 175 -4.64 -29.21 -16.50
C PRO A 175 -3.99 -28.77 -15.19
N GLY A 176 -4.72 -28.93 -14.07
CA GLY A 176 -4.28 -28.55 -12.72
C GLY A 176 -5.18 -27.56 -11.96
N SER A 177 -6.35 -27.18 -12.50
CA SER A 177 -7.26 -26.19 -11.89
C SER A 177 -7.94 -26.70 -10.60
N GLY A 178 -7.19 -26.67 -9.49
CA GLY A 178 -7.76 -26.77 -8.16
C GLY A 178 -8.70 -25.59 -7.90
N THR A 179 -9.93 -25.94 -7.54
CA THR A 179 -11.08 -25.09 -7.18
C THR A 179 -11.76 -24.36 -8.35
N GLY A 180 -12.93 -24.87 -8.75
CA GLY A 180 -13.90 -24.23 -9.66
C GLY A 180 -14.58 -23.01 -9.03
N MET A 181 -13.78 -22.11 -8.46
CA MET A 181 -14.25 -20.89 -7.84
C MET A 181 -14.62 -19.90 -8.95
N GLY A 182 -15.92 -19.57 -9.06
CA GLY A 182 -16.42 -18.67 -10.08
C GLY A 182 -15.73 -17.30 -10.05
N TRP A 183 -15.66 -16.63 -11.20
CA TRP A 183 -15.06 -15.31 -11.35
C TRP A 183 -15.55 -14.26 -10.32
N PRO A 184 -16.83 -14.26 -9.84
CA PRO A 184 -17.26 -13.29 -8.84
C PRO A 184 -16.58 -13.51 -7.50
N VAL A 185 -16.37 -14.77 -7.10
CA VAL A 185 -15.71 -15.11 -5.84
C VAL A 185 -14.23 -14.75 -5.89
N ALA A 186 -13.59 -14.94 -7.05
CA ALA A 186 -12.23 -14.46 -7.28
C ALA A 186 -12.16 -12.93 -7.15
N LEU A 187 -13.05 -12.19 -7.82
CA LEU A 187 -13.11 -10.73 -7.75
C LEU A 187 -13.26 -10.22 -6.29
N VAL A 188 -14.19 -10.81 -5.53
CA VAL A 188 -14.39 -10.47 -4.11
C VAL A 188 -13.15 -10.75 -3.29
N SER A 189 -12.49 -11.90 -3.50
CA SER A 189 -11.25 -12.25 -2.80
C SER A 189 -10.15 -11.23 -3.10
N PHE A 190 -9.95 -10.87 -4.37
CA PHE A 190 -9.00 -9.83 -4.77
C PHE A 190 -9.34 -8.48 -4.13
N ALA A 191 -10.61 -8.09 -4.10
CA ALA A 191 -11.02 -6.85 -3.45
C ALA A 191 -10.70 -6.85 -1.95
N LEU A 192 -11.08 -7.91 -1.22
CA LEU A 192 -10.86 -8.04 0.22
C LEU A 192 -9.37 -8.06 0.56
N PHE A 193 -8.55 -8.81 -0.18
CA PHE A 193 -7.10 -8.85 0.06
C PHE A 193 -6.44 -7.51 -0.27
N GLY A 194 -6.89 -6.80 -1.31
CA GLY A 194 -6.38 -5.47 -1.66
C GLY A 194 -6.68 -4.46 -0.55
N ILE A 195 -7.93 -4.44 -0.08
CA ILE A 195 -8.35 -3.58 1.05
C ILE A 195 -7.55 -3.92 2.30
N ALA A 196 -7.45 -5.19 2.67
CA ALA A 196 -6.70 -5.63 3.85
C ALA A 196 -5.21 -5.23 3.76
N ALA A 197 -4.58 -5.44 2.60
CA ALA A 197 -3.20 -5.02 2.36
C ALA A 197 -3.01 -3.52 2.57
N GLY A 198 -3.93 -2.71 2.03
CA GLY A 198 -3.94 -1.26 2.21
C GLY A 198 -4.15 -0.83 3.67
N ILE A 199 -5.08 -1.45 4.39
CA ILE A 199 -5.31 -1.14 5.81
C ILE A 199 -4.05 -1.48 6.64
N VAL A 200 -3.44 -2.63 6.41
CA VAL A 200 -2.19 -3.04 7.08
C VAL A 200 -1.06 -2.06 6.75
N CYS A 201 -0.96 -1.61 5.50
CA CYS A 201 -0.03 -0.55 5.09
C CYS A 201 -0.22 0.73 5.92
N GLY A 202 -1.44 1.23 6.00
CA GLY A 202 -1.76 2.40 6.81
C GLY A 202 -1.40 2.20 8.28
N ALA A 203 -1.77 1.05 8.86
CA ALA A 203 -1.51 0.75 10.27
C ALA A 203 -0.01 0.71 10.62
N ILE A 204 0.80 0.06 9.79
CA ILE A 204 2.26 0.01 9.97
C ILE A 204 2.85 1.42 9.85
N TRP A 205 2.46 2.17 8.82
CA TRP A 205 2.92 3.53 8.58
C TRP A 205 2.66 4.45 9.79
N PHE A 206 1.47 4.37 10.37
CA PHE A 206 1.12 5.16 11.56
C PHE A 206 1.84 4.72 12.84
N ARG A 207 2.17 3.43 12.98
CA ARG A 207 2.86 2.90 14.18
C ARG A 207 4.35 3.21 14.22
N THR A 208 5.01 3.38 13.08
CA THR A 208 6.46 3.61 13.01
C THR A 208 6.92 5.04 13.34
N LYS A 209 6.08 5.87 13.96
CA LYS A 209 6.46 7.23 14.34
C LYS A 209 7.36 7.21 15.60
N PRO A 210 8.61 7.72 15.54
CA PRO A 210 9.43 7.88 16.72
C PRO A 210 8.76 8.88 17.66
N ARG A 211 8.67 8.53 18.94
CA ARG A 211 8.38 9.50 19.99
C ARG A 211 9.54 10.52 19.98
N THR A 212 9.23 11.77 19.68
CA THR A 212 10.19 12.87 19.84
C THR A 212 10.55 12.96 21.31
N ALA A 213 11.84 12.89 21.62
CA ALA A 213 12.41 12.87 22.97
C ALA A 213 12.16 14.16 23.80
N THR A 214 11.37 15.09 23.29
CA THR A 214 10.94 16.31 23.99
C THR A 214 9.68 16.11 24.84
N ASP A 215 9.03 14.94 24.78
CA ASP A 215 8.00 14.54 25.75
C ASP A 215 8.68 13.93 27.00
N SER A 216 9.53 14.70 27.66
CA SER A 216 9.92 14.42 29.05
C SER A 216 8.79 14.90 29.97
N PRO A 217 8.34 14.07 30.93
CA PRO A 217 7.25 14.41 31.86
C PRO A 217 7.57 15.60 32.76
#